data_AF-D3CUJ7-F1
#
_entry.id   AF-D3CUJ7-F1
#
_cell.length_a   1.000
_cell.length_b   1.000
_cell.length_c   1.000
_cell.angle_alpha   90.00
_cell.angle_beta   90.00
_cell.angle_gamma   90.00
#
_symmetry.space_group_name_H-M   'P 1'
#
loop_
_entity.id
_entity.type
_entity.pdbx_description
1 polymer ?
#
loop_
_entity_poly.entity_id
_entity_poly.type
_entity_poly.pdbx_seq_one_letter_code
_entity_poly.pdbx_strand_id
1 'polypeptide(L)'
;MSTWAEQRRADQAARREQDRADRTAEREQDRLDVVAAARLEEKQAAAAVAEKAKRDAKREQVKVARRQWRASHAVELVIYPLAVVSAVMAVPAMAAYGLHLYGNVTGVVLPVLSELGMWAFALAVHTSRRRTPDRPTGMLTAGIVVFAAVGAGLNFAHGVGAGVLTGVVMAVVSVAGVIAHQLAVAAPPRSRAEREQAKVARLAARRVARTRRIAARRAVVELAADGTAQLVYVPGLYLPKGRDLDAATVPGLPVPVDEWDAALADLIAGDLDPHVSGAPDRDLDPIPGADLGGLGGVAVADPPPPVDPTPPKQATRARTAKQVRAAALRLARKNGKPVSAEFLRRELKVAPDKARALRDDVNTELYPNP
;
A
#
# COMPACT_ATOMS: atom_id res chain seq x y z
N MET A 1 10.44 56.54 96.60
CA MET A 1 11.06 55.24 96.28
C MET A 1 10.04 54.25 95.67
N SER A 2 9.14 54.68 94.77
CA SER A 2 8.04 53.86 94.21
C SER A 2 8.28 53.35 92.78
N THR A 3 9.36 53.80 92.12
CA THR A 3 9.61 53.60 90.68
C THR A 3 10.06 52.18 90.30
N TRP A 4 10.78 51.48 91.17
CA TRP A 4 11.32 50.14 90.88
C TRP A 4 10.25 49.03 90.90
N ALA A 5 9.26 49.15 91.79
CA ALA A 5 8.16 48.19 91.91
C ALA A 5 7.14 48.33 90.78
N GLU A 6 7.03 49.50 90.15
CA GLU A 6 6.21 49.72 88.95
C GLU A 6 6.93 49.22 87.69
N GLN A 7 8.23 49.49 87.55
CA GLN A 7 9.05 48.94 86.46
C GLN A 7 9.04 47.41 86.45
N ARG A 8 9.19 46.74 87.59
CA ARG A 8 9.08 45.27 87.65
C ARG A 8 7.70 44.75 87.23
N ARG A 9 6.62 45.46 87.54
CA ARG A 9 5.27 45.06 87.14
C ARG A 9 5.05 45.25 85.64
N ALA A 10 5.57 46.35 85.09
CA ALA A 10 5.57 46.59 83.64
C ALA A 10 6.39 45.54 82.88
N ASP A 11 7.60 45.22 83.37
CA ASP A 11 8.47 44.19 82.77
C ASP A 11 7.84 42.79 82.83
N GLN A 12 7.20 42.43 83.95
CA GLN A 12 6.48 41.17 84.05
C GLN A 12 5.26 41.11 83.13
N ALA A 13 4.55 42.23 82.94
CA ALA A 13 3.43 42.30 82.01
C ALA A 13 3.92 42.14 80.55
N ALA A 14 5.00 42.83 80.18
CA ALA A 14 5.63 42.74 78.86
C ALA A 14 6.14 41.32 78.56
N ARG A 15 6.81 40.67 79.53
CA ARG A 15 7.26 39.27 79.38
C ARG A 15 6.11 38.30 79.20
N ARG A 16 5.01 38.44 79.95
CA ARG A 16 3.81 37.59 79.77
C ARG A 16 3.09 37.83 78.44
N GLU A 17 3.25 39.02 77.86
CA GLU A 17 2.69 39.34 76.55
C GLU A 17 3.55 38.75 75.43
N GLN A 18 4.87 38.84 75.55
CA GLN A 18 5.83 38.12 74.68
C GLN A 18 5.62 36.60 74.76
N ASP A 19 5.55 36.01 75.97
CA ASP A 19 5.30 34.57 76.15
C ASP A 19 3.96 34.12 75.53
N ARG A 20 2.98 35.02 75.41
CA ARG A 20 1.70 34.73 74.75
C ARG A 20 1.84 34.80 73.23
N ALA A 21 2.54 35.81 72.73
CA ALA A 21 2.84 35.97 71.30
C ALA A 21 3.70 34.81 70.77
N ASP A 22 4.73 34.42 71.51
CA ASP A 22 5.64 33.32 71.14
C ASP A 22 4.89 31.98 71.10
N ARG A 23 4.06 31.69 72.12
CA ARG A 23 3.21 30.48 72.12
C ARG A 23 2.17 30.47 71.02
N THR A 24 1.68 31.62 70.57
CA THR A 24 0.79 31.68 69.40
C THR A 24 1.54 31.43 68.09
N ALA A 25 2.76 31.98 67.97
CA ALA A 25 3.61 31.78 66.80
C ALA A 25 4.08 30.32 66.66
N GLU A 26 4.47 29.67 67.76
CA GLU A 26 4.83 28.24 67.78
C GLU A 26 3.66 27.36 67.31
N ARG A 27 2.45 27.59 67.84
CA ARG A 27 1.26 26.83 67.42
C ARG A 27 0.89 27.04 65.95
N GLU A 28 1.18 28.23 65.41
CA GLU A 28 0.95 28.52 64.00
C GLU A 28 1.98 27.83 63.11
N GLN A 29 3.25 27.83 63.52
CA GLN A 29 4.31 27.06 62.86
C GLN A 29 4.01 25.56 62.90
N ASP A 30 3.63 25.00 64.04
CA ASP A 30 3.26 23.59 64.18
C ASP A 30 2.12 23.21 63.21
N ARG A 31 1.11 24.08 63.05
CA ARG A 31 0.02 23.86 62.08
C ARG A 31 0.52 23.89 60.64
N LEU A 32 1.39 24.82 60.31
CA LEU A 32 1.98 24.92 58.97
C LEU A 32 2.85 23.70 58.65
N ASP A 33 3.63 23.23 59.61
CA ASP A 33 4.50 22.06 59.47
C ASP A 33 3.70 20.77 59.30
N VAL A 34 2.60 20.58 60.05
CA VAL A 34 1.70 19.44 59.87
C VAL A 34 1.07 19.46 58.46
N VAL A 35 0.64 20.63 57.98
CA VAL A 35 0.07 20.76 56.63
C VAL A 35 1.14 20.53 55.55
N ALA A 36 2.36 21.01 55.75
CA ALA A 36 3.48 20.80 54.84
C ALA A 36 3.89 19.33 54.78
N ALA A 37 3.95 18.64 55.92
CA ALA A 37 4.24 17.22 56.02
C ALA A 37 3.17 16.38 55.30
N ALA A 38 1.88 16.66 55.54
CA ALA A 38 0.77 15.98 54.87
C ALA A 38 0.83 16.16 53.33
N ARG A 39 1.15 17.38 52.85
CA ARG A 39 1.33 17.65 51.42
C ARG A 39 2.53 16.91 50.82
N LEU A 40 3.61 16.75 51.59
CA LEU A 40 4.79 16.01 51.13
C LEU A 40 4.47 14.51 51.01
N GLU A 41 3.77 13.95 51.99
CA GLU A 41 3.34 12.56 51.98
C GLU A 41 2.39 12.27 50.81
N GLU A 42 1.41 13.15 50.56
CA GLU A 42 0.50 13.03 49.41
C GLU A 42 1.27 13.05 48.08
N LYS A 43 2.25 13.96 47.94
CA LYS A 43 3.12 14.01 46.76
C LYS A 43 3.96 12.74 46.59
N GLN A 44 4.50 12.20 47.68
CA GLN A 44 5.28 10.95 47.64
C GLN A 44 4.42 9.75 47.29
N ALA A 45 3.21 9.66 47.85
CA ALA A 45 2.24 8.61 47.52
C ALA A 45 1.82 8.70 46.05
N ALA A 46 1.50 9.91 45.55
CA ALA A 46 1.18 10.15 44.16
C ALA A 46 2.35 9.79 43.23
N ALA A 47 3.58 10.15 43.59
CA ALA A 47 4.79 9.78 42.84
C ALA A 47 5.01 8.25 42.82
N ALA A 48 4.80 7.56 43.95
CA ALA A 48 4.93 6.11 44.04
C ALA A 48 3.88 5.39 43.16
N VAL A 49 2.63 5.86 43.17
CA VAL A 49 1.55 5.35 42.30
C VAL A 49 1.89 5.60 40.82
N ALA A 50 2.37 6.80 40.47
CA ALA A 50 2.77 7.13 39.11
C ALA A 50 3.95 6.26 38.63
N GLU A 51 4.96 6.03 39.47
CA GLU A 51 6.08 5.15 39.14
C GLU A 51 5.65 3.69 38.98
N LYS A 52 4.75 3.20 39.84
CA LYS A 52 4.17 1.86 39.69
C LYS A 52 3.39 1.73 38.38
N ALA A 53 2.54 2.71 38.06
CA ALA A 53 1.78 2.75 36.81
C ALA A 53 2.71 2.75 35.58
N LYS A 54 3.81 3.52 35.61
CA LYS A 54 4.83 3.51 34.54
C LYS A 54 5.50 2.14 34.40
N ARG A 55 5.84 1.48 35.51
CA ARG A 55 6.46 0.14 35.50
C ARG A 55 5.49 -0.91 34.94
N ASP A 56 4.23 -0.86 35.35
CA ASP A 56 3.21 -1.79 34.88
C ASP A 56 2.90 -1.55 33.39
N ALA A 57 2.82 -0.30 32.95
CA ALA A 57 2.70 0.04 31.53
C ALA A 57 3.89 -0.48 30.70
N LYS A 58 5.13 -0.32 31.18
CA LYS A 58 6.31 -0.89 30.51
C LYS A 58 6.26 -2.42 30.45
N ARG A 59 5.82 -3.08 31.53
CA ARG A 59 5.66 -4.54 31.56
C ARG A 59 4.62 -5.02 30.56
N GLU A 60 3.48 -4.33 30.47
CA GLU A 60 2.45 -4.66 29.49
C GLU A 60 2.92 -4.41 28.06
N GLN A 61 3.62 -3.31 27.79
CA GLN A 61 4.24 -3.07 26.48
C GLN A 61 5.22 -4.20 26.11
N VAL A 62 6.07 -4.64 27.04
CA VAL A 62 6.99 -5.76 26.80
C VAL A 62 6.23 -7.06 26.57
N LYS A 63 5.16 -7.34 27.33
CA LYS A 63 4.33 -8.54 27.13
C LYS A 63 3.64 -8.53 25.78
N VAL A 64 3.05 -7.41 25.38
CA VAL A 64 2.39 -7.24 24.07
C VAL A 64 3.41 -7.39 22.95
N ALA A 65 4.56 -6.72 23.06
CA ALA A 65 5.64 -6.84 22.09
C ALA A 65 6.14 -8.30 21.95
N ARG A 66 6.31 -9.02 23.08
CA ARG A 66 6.68 -10.44 23.06
C ARG A 66 5.59 -11.32 22.44
N ARG A 67 4.32 -11.08 22.75
CA ARG A 67 3.19 -11.83 22.16
C ARG A 67 3.12 -11.59 20.65
N GLN A 68 3.23 -10.34 20.22
CA GLN A 68 3.22 -9.96 18.82
C GLN A 68 4.43 -10.55 18.08
N TRP A 69 5.63 -10.50 18.67
CA TRP A 69 6.82 -11.13 18.12
C TRP A 69 6.65 -12.64 17.98
N ARG A 70 6.12 -13.33 18.99
CA ARG A 70 5.85 -14.77 18.88
C ARG A 70 4.80 -15.07 17.83
N ALA A 71 3.72 -14.29 17.75
CA ALA A 71 2.70 -14.46 16.73
C ALA A 71 3.27 -14.27 15.31
N SER A 72 4.15 -13.28 15.10
CA SER A 72 4.80 -13.03 13.81
C SER A 72 5.90 -14.03 13.44
N HIS A 73 6.32 -14.87 14.39
CA HIS A 73 7.36 -15.90 14.19
C HIS A 73 6.87 -17.31 14.56
N ALA A 74 5.56 -17.53 14.74
CA ALA A 74 5.02 -18.80 15.25
C ALA A 74 5.41 -19.98 14.36
N VAL A 75 5.35 -19.79 13.04
CA VAL A 75 5.74 -20.81 12.05
C VAL A 75 7.25 -21.04 12.06
N GLU A 76 8.05 -19.98 12.15
CA GLU A 76 9.51 -20.05 12.20
C GLU A 76 10.01 -20.79 13.45
N LEU A 77 9.37 -20.54 14.59
CA LEU A 77 9.67 -21.20 15.86
C LEU A 77 9.45 -22.71 15.84
N VAL A 78 8.63 -23.22 14.92
CA VAL A 78 8.41 -24.67 14.75
C VAL A 78 9.35 -25.24 13.68
N ILE A 79 9.54 -24.53 12.57
CA ILE A 79 10.30 -25.03 11.42
C ILE A 79 11.81 -25.02 11.70
N TYR A 80 12.36 -24.00 12.36
CA TYR A 80 13.80 -23.91 12.57
C TYR A 80 14.35 -24.98 13.53
N PRO A 81 13.71 -25.30 14.67
CA PRO A 81 14.17 -26.42 15.50
C PRO A 81 14.15 -27.75 14.76
N LEU A 82 13.10 -28.01 13.96
CA LEU A 82 13.02 -29.21 13.13
C LEU A 82 14.17 -29.25 12.11
N ALA A 83 14.44 -28.13 11.44
CA ALA A 83 15.55 -28.01 10.50
C ALA A 83 16.91 -28.26 11.17
N VAL A 84 17.14 -27.76 12.38
CA VAL A 84 18.35 -28.00 13.16
C VAL A 84 18.50 -29.49 13.48
N VAL A 85 17.43 -30.14 13.95
CA VAL A 85 17.45 -31.58 14.24
C VAL A 85 17.75 -32.40 12.97
N SER A 86 17.12 -32.07 11.85
CA SER A 86 17.40 -32.70 10.55
C SER A 86 18.85 -32.48 10.12
N ALA A 87 19.39 -31.27 10.27
CA ALA A 87 20.77 -30.96 9.89
C ALA A 87 21.78 -31.73 10.75
N VAL A 88 21.56 -31.80 12.07
CA VAL A 88 22.43 -32.56 13.00
C VAL A 88 22.50 -34.03 12.63
N MET A 89 21.41 -34.62 12.11
CA MET A 89 21.40 -36.01 11.67
C MET A 89 21.93 -36.21 10.25
N ALA A 90 21.54 -35.35 9.31
CA ALA A 90 21.83 -35.53 7.88
C ALA A 90 23.27 -35.15 7.51
N VAL A 91 23.81 -34.09 8.12
CA VAL A 91 25.15 -33.58 7.77
C VAL A 91 26.25 -34.62 8.06
N PRO A 92 26.30 -35.26 9.25
CA PRO A 92 27.31 -36.29 9.52
C PRO A 92 27.18 -37.51 8.59
N ALA A 93 25.96 -37.95 8.29
CA ALA A 93 25.71 -39.09 7.41
C ALA A 93 26.20 -38.82 5.98
N MET A 94 25.91 -37.64 5.44
CA MET A 94 26.36 -37.25 4.09
C MET A 94 27.86 -36.94 4.04
N ALA A 95 28.44 -36.42 5.14
CA ALA A 95 29.89 -36.25 5.26
C ALA A 95 30.62 -37.60 5.18
N ALA A 96 30.13 -38.61 5.91
CA ALA A 96 30.70 -39.96 5.86
C ALA A 96 30.58 -40.56 4.45
N TYR A 97 29.42 -40.44 3.82
CA TYR A 97 29.22 -40.90 2.44
C TYR A 97 30.14 -40.20 1.44
N GLY A 98 30.30 -38.87 1.55
CA GLY A 98 31.21 -38.10 0.71
C GLY A 98 32.68 -38.55 0.86
N LEU A 99 33.10 -38.89 2.08
CA LEU A 99 34.42 -39.46 2.34
C LEU A 99 34.60 -40.82 1.64
N HIS A 100 33.58 -41.68 1.70
CA HIS A 100 33.59 -42.99 1.02
C HIS A 100 33.60 -42.87 -0.50
N LEU A 101 32.93 -41.86 -1.07
CA LEU A 101 32.80 -41.69 -2.52
C LEU A 101 34.06 -41.07 -3.16
N TYR A 102 34.67 -40.08 -2.51
CA TYR A 102 35.80 -39.33 -3.09
C TYR A 102 37.17 -39.69 -2.50
N GLY A 103 37.21 -40.51 -1.44
CA GLY A 103 38.45 -41.00 -0.82
C GLY A 103 39.29 -39.91 -0.13
N ASN A 104 38.78 -38.69 -0.02
CA ASN A 104 39.50 -37.53 0.51
C ASN A 104 38.55 -36.52 1.20
N VAL A 105 39.14 -35.61 1.98
CA VAL A 105 38.41 -34.61 2.79
C VAL A 105 37.54 -33.68 1.93
N THR A 106 37.89 -33.46 0.66
CA THR A 106 37.06 -32.69 -0.27
C THR A 106 35.68 -33.30 -0.53
N GLY A 107 35.54 -34.62 -0.38
CA GLY A 107 34.25 -35.31 -0.44
C GLY A 107 33.28 -34.95 0.69
N VAL A 108 33.81 -34.55 1.85
CA VAL A 108 33.01 -34.10 3.01
C VAL A 108 32.40 -32.72 2.77
N VAL A 109 33.09 -31.87 2.03
CA VAL A 109 32.74 -30.45 1.87
C VAL A 109 31.60 -30.27 0.87
N LEU A 110 31.52 -31.10 -0.18
CA LEU A 110 30.53 -30.99 -1.25
C LEU A 110 29.07 -31.10 -0.77
N PRO A 111 28.68 -32.11 0.02
CA PRO A 111 27.30 -32.22 0.55
C PRO A 111 26.96 -31.09 1.52
N VAL A 112 27.94 -30.68 2.33
CA VAL A 112 27.81 -29.57 3.27
C VAL A 112 27.55 -28.26 2.53
N LEU A 113 28.29 -27.99 1.45
CA LEU A 113 28.09 -26.79 0.64
C LEU A 113 26.73 -26.79 -0.08
N SER A 114 26.25 -27.93 -0.57
CA SER A 114 24.94 -27.98 -1.23
C SER A 114 23.77 -27.76 -0.26
N GLU A 115 23.83 -28.39 0.93
CA GLU A 115 22.80 -28.26 1.97
C GLU A 115 22.81 -26.85 2.58
N LEU A 116 23.99 -26.35 2.96
CA LEU A 116 24.13 -24.98 3.48
C LEU A 116 23.81 -23.93 2.42
N GLY A 117 24.17 -24.18 1.17
CA GLY A 117 23.83 -23.31 0.04
C GLY A 117 22.33 -23.13 -0.10
N MET A 118 21.58 -24.25 -0.13
CA MET A 118 20.12 -24.23 -0.19
C MET A 118 19.50 -23.41 0.96
N TRP A 119 19.94 -23.65 2.19
CA TRP A 119 19.46 -22.91 3.37
C TRP A 119 19.85 -21.43 3.35
N ALA A 120 21.05 -21.09 2.89
CA ALA A 120 21.48 -19.70 2.74
C ALA A 120 20.59 -18.94 1.74
N PHE A 121 20.27 -19.55 0.59
CA PHE A 121 19.33 -18.96 -0.37
C PHE A 121 17.90 -18.86 0.20
N ALA A 122 17.43 -19.87 0.95
CA ALA A 122 16.12 -19.83 1.60
C ALA A 122 16.00 -18.68 2.61
N LEU A 123 17.02 -18.50 3.47
CA LEU A 123 17.10 -17.40 4.43
C LEU A 123 17.24 -16.04 3.72
N ALA A 124 17.97 -15.98 2.61
CA ALA A 124 18.08 -14.77 1.80
C ALA A 124 16.74 -14.37 1.18
N VAL A 125 15.95 -15.32 0.65
CA VAL A 125 14.59 -15.06 0.15
C VAL A 125 13.72 -14.51 1.28
N HIS A 126 13.73 -15.17 2.44
CA HIS A 126 12.94 -14.76 3.59
C HIS A 126 13.29 -13.33 4.05
N THR A 127 14.58 -13.06 4.24
CA THR A 127 15.08 -11.76 4.65
C THR A 127 14.78 -10.67 3.63
N SER A 128 14.96 -10.98 2.33
CA SER A 128 14.65 -10.05 1.24
C SER A 128 13.16 -9.69 1.23
N ARG A 129 12.27 -10.66 1.44
CA ARG A 129 10.82 -10.40 1.46
C ARG A 129 10.37 -9.60 2.68
N ARG A 130 11.03 -9.76 3.83
CA ARG A 130 10.75 -8.97 5.04
C ARG A 130 11.30 -7.55 4.98
N ARG A 131 12.56 -7.37 4.55
CA ARG A 131 13.24 -6.06 4.56
C ARG A 131 12.97 -5.21 3.33
N THR A 132 12.83 -5.84 2.17
CA THR A 132 12.67 -5.16 0.88
C THR A 132 11.60 -5.88 0.04
N PRO A 133 10.31 -5.70 0.38
CA PRO A 133 9.21 -6.43 -0.26
C PRO A 133 9.14 -6.25 -1.79
N ASP A 134 9.64 -5.12 -2.30
CA ASP A 134 9.62 -4.77 -3.72
C ASP A 134 10.80 -5.37 -4.51
N ARG A 135 11.79 -5.96 -3.85
CA ARG A 135 12.95 -6.54 -4.52
C ARG A 135 12.57 -7.87 -5.17
N PRO A 136 12.90 -8.09 -6.46
CA PRO A 136 12.66 -9.38 -7.10
C PRO A 136 13.51 -10.48 -6.46
N THR A 137 12.87 -11.55 -5.98
CA THR A 137 13.57 -12.71 -5.38
C THR A 137 13.80 -13.86 -6.36
N GLY A 138 13.54 -13.66 -7.65
CA GLY A 138 13.54 -14.74 -8.65
C GLY A 138 14.86 -15.52 -8.72
N MET A 139 16.00 -14.81 -8.75
CA MET A 139 17.32 -15.43 -8.77
C MET A 139 17.64 -16.22 -7.50
N LEU A 140 17.19 -15.72 -6.34
CA LEU A 140 17.38 -16.44 -5.07
C LEU A 140 16.53 -17.72 -5.04
N THR A 141 15.29 -17.66 -5.53
CA THR A 141 14.43 -18.84 -5.68
C THR A 141 15.01 -19.85 -6.67
N ALA A 142 15.61 -19.39 -7.77
CA ALA A 142 16.32 -20.26 -8.70
C ALA A 142 17.51 -20.96 -8.02
N GLY A 143 18.28 -20.24 -7.20
CA GLY A 143 19.35 -20.83 -6.37
C GLY A 143 18.84 -21.97 -5.48
N ILE A 144 17.72 -21.76 -4.77
CA ILE A 144 17.09 -22.82 -3.95
C ILE A 144 16.77 -24.06 -4.78
N VAL A 145 16.15 -23.89 -5.96
CA VAL A 145 15.77 -25.01 -6.82
C VAL A 145 17.00 -25.79 -7.29
N VAL A 146 18.06 -25.10 -7.71
CA VAL A 146 19.30 -25.74 -8.16
C VAL A 146 19.95 -26.55 -7.03
N PHE A 147 20.14 -25.95 -5.85
CA PHE A 147 20.77 -26.64 -4.73
C PHE A 147 19.89 -27.78 -4.18
N ALA A 148 18.56 -27.59 -4.15
CA ALA A 148 17.62 -28.64 -3.79
C ALA A 148 17.67 -29.83 -4.76
N ALA A 149 17.76 -29.58 -6.07
CA ALA A 149 17.89 -30.64 -7.06
C ALA A 149 19.20 -31.42 -6.92
N VAL A 150 20.31 -30.72 -6.66
CA VAL A 150 21.62 -31.35 -6.40
C VAL A 150 21.55 -32.21 -5.12
N GLY A 151 21.03 -31.65 -4.02
CA GLY A 151 20.88 -32.38 -2.76
C GLY A 151 19.98 -33.61 -2.88
N ALA A 152 18.84 -33.48 -3.56
CA ALA A 152 17.94 -34.60 -3.85
C ALA A 152 18.61 -35.68 -4.70
N GLY A 153 19.39 -35.28 -5.72
CA GLY A 153 20.13 -36.22 -6.56
C GLY A 153 21.20 -37.00 -5.79
N LEU A 154 21.94 -36.32 -4.90
CA LEU A 154 22.95 -36.98 -4.04
C LEU A 154 22.29 -37.96 -3.05
N ASN A 155 21.20 -37.56 -2.41
CA ASN A 155 20.44 -38.41 -1.50
C ASN A 155 19.80 -39.62 -2.22
N PHE A 156 19.31 -39.40 -3.44
CA PHE A 156 18.83 -40.49 -4.29
C PHE A 156 19.94 -41.49 -4.60
N ALA A 157 21.08 -41.00 -5.10
CA ALA A 157 22.24 -41.83 -5.45
C ALA A 157 22.74 -42.64 -4.25
N HIS A 158 22.76 -42.03 -3.07
CA HIS A 158 23.11 -42.73 -1.83
C HIS A 158 22.11 -43.85 -1.49
N GLY A 159 20.81 -43.55 -1.52
CA GLY A 159 19.77 -44.52 -1.16
C GLY A 159 19.59 -45.66 -2.17
N VAL A 160 19.91 -45.44 -3.45
CA VAL A 160 19.85 -46.50 -4.50
C VAL A 160 20.76 -47.68 -4.16
N GLY A 161 21.85 -47.48 -3.43
CA GLY A 161 22.69 -48.57 -2.93
C GLY A 161 21.96 -49.56 -2.01
N ALA A 162 20.89 -49.12 -1.35
CA ALA A 162 20.00 -49.95 -0.52
C ALA A 162 18.66 -50.30 -1.22
N GLY A 163 18.41 -49.73 -2.41
CA GLY A 163 17.19 -49.95 -3.21
C GLY A 163 16.62 -48.66 -3.80
N VAL A 164 16.02 -48.77 -4.99
CA VAL A 164 15.47 -47.61 -5.72
C VAL A 164 14.41 -46.86 -4.89
N LEU A 165 13.53 -47.60 -4.19
CA LEU A 165 12.52 -47.00 -3.33
C LEU A 165 13.16 -46.18 -2.19
N THR A 166 14.21 -46.71 -1.56
CA THR A 166 14.98 -46.02 -0.52
C THR A 166 15.59 -44.72 -1.06
N GLY A 167 16.19 -44.77 -2.26
CA GLY A 167 16.68 -43.58 -2.95
C GLY A 167 15.61 -42.51 -3.15
N VAL A 168 14.42 -42.89 -3.65
CA VAL A 168 13.31 -41.94 -3.84
C VAL A 168 12.88 -41.31 -2.52
N VAL A 169 12.72 -42.13 -1.46
CA VAL A 169 12.32 -41.63 -0.13
C VAL A 169 13.35 -40.64 0.41
N MET A 170 14.65 -40.98 0.35
CA MET A 170 15.72 -40.09 0.80
C MET A 170 15.73 -38.77 0.01
N ALA A 171 15.57 -38.83 -1.31
CA ALA A 171 15.50 -37.64 -2.16
C ALA A 171 14.33 -36.73 -1.74
N VAL A 172 13.12 -37.28 -1.59
CA VAL A 172 11.94 -36.49 -1.20
C VAL A 172 12.09 -35.89 0.20
N VAL A 173 12.56 -36.66 1.18
CA VAL A 173 12.76 -36.18 2.56
C VAL A 173 13.77 -35.05 2.61
N SER A 174 14.84 -35.10 1.80
CA SER A 174 15.87 -34.05 1.76
C SER A 174 15.34 -32.68 1.34
N VAL A 175 14.40 -32.63 0.39
CA VAL A 175 13.83 -31.35 -0.10
C VAL A 175 12.53 -30.95 0.58
N ALA A 176 11.84 -31.88 1.27
CA ALA A 176 10.56 -31.62 1.93
C ALA A 176 10.65 -30.48 2.95
N GLY A 177 11.73 -30.42 3.75
CA GLY A 177 11.95 -29.36 4.74
C GLY A 177 12.04 -27.97 4.11
N VAL A 178 12.72 -27.84 2.98
CA VAL A 178 12.86 -26.56 2.27
C VAL A 178 11.58 -26.16 1.55
N ILE A 179 10.87 -27.12 0.96
CA ILE A 179 9.55 -26.85 0.37
C ILE A 179 8.57 -26.36 1.46
N ALA A 180 8.54 -27.03 2.61
CA ALA A 180 7.71 -26.62 3.75
C ALA A 180 8.10 -25.21 4.22
N HIS A 181 9.38 -24.89 4.35
CA HIS A 181 9.86 -23.55 4.69
C HIS A 181 9.42 -22.50 3.65
N GLN A 182 9.52 -22.81 2.35
CA GLN A 182 9.12 -21.87 1.30
C GLN A 182 7.62 -21.59 1.32
N LEU A 183 6.79 -22.60 1.54
CA LEU A 183 5.33 -22.47 1.58
C LEU A 183 4.82 -21.80 2.85
N ALA A 184 5.41 -22.14 4.00
CA ALA A 184 4.89 -21.70 5.29
C ALA A 184 5.52 -20.38 5.77
N VAL A 185 6.79 -20.11 5.44
CA VAL A 185 7.57 -19.00 6.01
C VAL A 185 7.97 -17.97 4.96
N ALA A 186 8.43 -18.40 3.79
CA ALA A 186 8.92 -17.46 2.78
C ALA A 186 7.77 -16.84 1.94
N ALA A 187 6.72 -17.61 1.63
CA ALA A 187 5.59 -17.20 0.81
C ALA A 187 4.25 -17.50 1.49
N PRO A 188 3.95 -16.91 2.67
CA PRO A 188 2.66 -17.15 3.30
C PRO A 188 1.53 -16.87 2.30
N PRO A 189 0.57 -17.79 2.17
CA PRO A 189 -0.45 -17.69 1.14
C PRO A 189 -1.28 -16.43 1.36
N ARG A 190 -1.15 -15.47 0.43
CA ARG A 190 -1.97 -14.24 0.43
C ARG A 190 -3.44 -14.58 0.41
N SER A 191 -4.21 -13.91 1.26
CA SER A 191 -5.68 -14.03 1.30
C SER A 191 -6.29 -13.65 -0.06
N ARG A 192 -7.51 -14.11 -0.34
CA ARG A 192 -8.22 -13.75 -1.59
C ARG A 192 -8.37 -12.22 -1.71
N ALA A 193 -8.72 -11.56 -0.61
CA ALA A 193 -8.87 -10.11 -0.53
C ALA A 193 -7.55 -9.38 -0.87
N GLU A 194 -6.42 -9.80 -0.29
CA GLU A 194 -5.11 -9.21 -0.62
C GLU A 194 -4.75 -9.37 -2.09
N ARG A 195 -5.08 -10.52 -2.69
CA ARG A 195 -4.81 -10.75 -4.12
C ARG A 195 -5.64 -9.82 -5.01
N GLU A 196 -6.90 -9.60 -4.64
CA GLU A 196 -7.78 -8.67 -5.36
C GLU A 196 -7.31 -7.22 -5.23
N GLN A 197 -6.98 -6.79 -4.01
CA GLN A 197 -6.40 -5.46 -3.77
C GLN A 197 -5.08 -5.27 -4.55
N ALA A 198 -4.19 -6.26 -4.54
CA ALA A 198 -2.95 -6.21 -5.31
C ALA A 198 -3.20 -6.14 -6.82
N LYS A 199 -4.23 -6.82 -7.34
CA LYS A 199 -4.63 -6.72 -8.75
C LYS A 199 -5.13 -5.31 -9.07
N VAL A 200 -6.00 -4.74 -8.23
CA VAL A 200 -6.52 -3.39 -8.40
C VAL A 200 -5.39 -2.36 -8.36
N ALA A 201 -4.49 -2.46 -7.37
CA ALA A 201 -3.32 -1.59 -7.25
C ALA A 201 -2.40 -1.67 -8.48
N ARG A 202 -2.13 -2.89 -8.99
CA ARG A 202 -1.34 -3.07 -10.22
C ARG A 202 -2.01 -2.46 -11.45
N LEU A 203 -3.33 -2.62 -11.58
CA LEU A 203 -4.08 -2.02 -12.68
C LEU A 203 -4.08 -0.49 -12.59
N ALA A 204 -4.27 0.06 -11.39
CA ALA A 204 -4.18 1.49 -11.13
C ALA A 204 -2.77 2.04 -11.47
N ALA A 205 -1.71 1.39 -10.99
CA ALA A 205 -0.33 1.78 -11.29
C ALA A 205 -0.03 1.74 -12.79
N ARG A 206 -0.50 0.71 -13.51
CA ARG A 206 -0.36 0.61 -14.97
C ARG A 206 -1.10 1.72 -15.70
N ARG A 207 -2.31 2.07 -15.24
CA ARG A 207 -3.07 3.20 -15.79
C ARG A 207 -2.36 4.52 -15.56
N VAL A 208 -1.89 4.79 -14.34
CA VAL A 208 -1.11 5.99 -14.02
C VAL A 208 0.16 6.07 -14.88
N ALA A 209 0.95 5.00 -14.96
CA ALA A 209 2.17 4.98 -15.77
C ALA A 209 1.88 5.21 -17.26
N ARG A 210 0.80 4.60 -17.79
CA ARG A 210 0.37 4.82 -19.18
C ARG A 210 -0.05 6.27 -19.41
N THR A 211 -0.88 6.84 -18.53
CA THR A 211 -1.34 8.23 -18.63
C THR A 211 -0.17 9.20 -18.56
N ARG A 212 0.79 9.00 -17.64
CA ARG A 212 2.03 9.79 -17.57
C ARG A 212 2.82 9.74 -18.88
N ARG A 213 2.94 8.57 -19.53
CA ARG A 213 3.59 8.44 -20.84
C ARG A 213 2.84 9.10 -21.99
N ILE A 214 1.51 9.23 -21.89
CA ILE A 214 0.72 9.96 -22.91
C ILE A 214 0.86 11.46 -22.66
N ALA A 215 0.77 11.91 -21.40
CA ALA A 215 0.98 13.31 -21.01
C ALA A 215 2.37 13.81 -21.43
N ALA A 216 3.43 13.05 -21.14
CA ALA A 216 4.79 13.39 -21.54
C ALA A 216 4.98 13.51 -23.06
N ARG A 217 4.16 12.82 -23.87
CA ARG A 217 4.18 12.93 -25.33
C ARG A 217 3.42 14.15 -25.87
N ARG A 218 2.58 14.77 -25.05
CA ARG A 218 1.82 15.98 -25.39
C ARG A 218 2.33 17.23 -24.69
N ALA A 219 3.31 17.08 -23.81
CA ALA A 219 3.98 18.20 -23.19
C ALA A 219 4.68 19.03 -24.27
N VAL A 220 4.56 20.35 -24.16
CA VAL A 220 5.29 21.29 -25.00
C VAL A 220 6.64 21.53 -24.33
N VAL A 221 7.70 21.68 -25.12
CA VAL A 221 9.02 22.00 -24.62
C VAL A 221 9.22 23.51 -24.69
N GLU A 222 9.47 24.14 -23.56
CA GLU A 222 9.93 25.51 -23.45
C GLU A 222 11.46 25.50 -23.36
N LEU A 223 12.14 26.20 -24.26
CA LEU A 223 13.60 26.35 -24.26
C LEU A 223 13.95 27.68 -23.62
N ALA A 224 14.69 27.63 -22.51
CA ALA A 224 15.21 28.81 -21.84
C ALA A 224 16.45 29.35 -22.56
N ALA A 225 16.74 30.64 -22.35
CA ALA A 225 17.86 31.35 -22.99
C ALA A 225 19.24 30.77 -22.63
N ASP A 226 19.35 29.99 -21.56
CA ASP A 226 20.56 29.28 -21.13
C ASP A 226 20.75 27.92 -21.82
N GLY A 227 19.82 27.52 -22.70
CA GLY A 227 19.84 26.24 -23.40
C GLY A 227 19.20 25.08 -22.64
N THR A 228 18.58 25.33 -21.48
CA THR A 228 17.80 24.31 -20.77
C THR A 228 16.40 24.15 -21.35
N ALA A 229 15.87 22.94 -21.30
CA ALA A 229 14.55 22.59 -21.86
C ALA A 229 13.60 22.14 -20.74
N GLN A 230 12.48 22.83 -20.57
CA GLN A 230 11.44 22.51 -19.60
C GLN A 230 10.21 21.93 -20.31
N LEU A 231 9.68 20.84 -19.77
CA LEU A 231 8.42 20.26 -20.26
C LEU A 231 7.24 20.95 -19.56
N VAL A 232 6.45 21.69 -20.32
CA VAL A 232 5.24 22.36 -19.87
C VAL A 232 4.03 21.52 -20.23
N TYR A 233 3.20 21.23 -19.23
CA TYR A 233 1.97 20.46 -19.37
C TYR A 233 0.78 21.40 -19.28
N VAL A 234 -0.18 21.27 -20.20
CA VAL A 234 -1.43 22.05 -20.13
C VAL A 234 -2.20 21.63 -18.88
N PRO A 235 -2.43 22.53 -17.91
CA PRO A 235 -3.15 22.20 -16.68
C PRO A 235 -4.60 21.85 -17.01
N GLY A 236 -5.14 20.80 -16.38
CA GLY A 236 -6.52 20.38 -16.61
C GLY A 236 -6.81 18.97 -16.13
N LEU A 237 -8.09 18.63 -16.05
CA LEU A 237 -8.53 17.25 -15.82
C LEU A 237 -8.63 16.55 -17.17
N TYR A 238 -8.03 15.36 -17.28
CA TYR A 238 -8.01 14.58 -18.52
C TYR A 238 -8.46 13.15 -18.29
N LEU A 239 -9.20 12.60 -19.24
CA LEU A 239 -9.60 11.19 -19.29
C LEU A 239 -8.76 10.45 -20.35
N PRO A 240 -8.14 9.30 -20.01
CA PRO A 240 -7.43 8.50 -20.99
C PRO A 240 -8.40 7.80 -21.95
N LYS A 241 -8.32 8.12 -23.24
CA LYS A 241 -9.11 7.51 -24.30
C LYS A 241 -8.18 6.90 -25.35
N GLY A 242 -8.02 5.57 -25.30
CA GLY A 242 -7.13 4.87 -26.22
C GLY A 242 -5.67 5.32 -26.07
N ARG A 243 -5.11 5.97 -27.07
CA ARG A 243 -3.72 6.47 -27.07
C ARG A 243 -3.61 7.94 -26.67
N ASP A 244 -4.73 8.59 -26.40
CA ASP A 244 -4.87 10.03 -26.23
C ASP A 244 -5.44 10.40 -24.85
N LEU A 245 -5.32 11.68 -24.50
CA LEU A 245 -5.92 12.30 -23.31
C LEU A 245 -6.98 13.31 -23.77
N ASP A 246 -8.24 13.02 -23.50
CA ASP A 246 -9.31 13.98 -23.81
C ASP A 246 -9.55 14.84 -22.56
N ALA A 247 -9.75 16.14 -22.73
CA ALA A 247 -10.15 17.01 -21.62
C ALA A 247 -11.42 16.43 -20.98
N ALA A 248 -11.40 16.29 -19.66
CA ALA A 248 -12.53 15.80 -18.91
C ALA A 248 -13.59 16.91 -18.86
N THR A 249 -14.52 16.92 -19.81
CA THR A 249 -15.71 17.75 -19.72
C THR A 249 -16.62 17.17 -18.64
N VAL A 250 -16.43 17.65 -17.41
CA VAL A 250 -17.36 17.40 -16.29
C VAL A 250 -18.51 18.42 -16.45
N PRO A 251 -19.77 17.99 -16.56
CA PRO A 251 -20.89 18.92 -16.58
C PRO A 251 -20.84 19.80 -15.33
N GLY A 252 -20.74 21.12 -15.50
CA GLY A 252 -20.71 22.09 -14.40
C GLY A 252 -19.34 22.66 -14.01
N LEU A 253 -18.26 22.37 -14.73
CA LEU A 253 -17.01 23.16 -14.64
C LEU A 253 -16.89 24.11 -15.85
N PRO A 254 -16.43 25.36 -15.67
CA PRO A 254 -16.21 26.26 -16.80
C PRO A 254 -15.12 25.70 -17.71
N VAL A 255 -15.44 25.54 -18.99
CA VAL A 255 -14.46 25.28 -20.04
C VAL A 255 -13.65 26.56 -20.20
N PRO A 256 -12.30 26.52 -20.19
CA PRO A 256 -11.53 27.67 -20.63
C PRO A 256 -11.85 27.89 -22.11
N VAL A 257 -12.59 28.96 -22.38
CA VAL A 257 -12.79 29.46 -23.74
C VAL A 257 -11.43 29.94 -24.21
N ASP A 258 -10.94 29.42 -25.33
CA ASP A 258 -9.73 29.94 -25.96
C ASP A 258 -9.94 31.43 -26.24
N GLU A 259 -8.94 32.27 -25.94
CA GLU A 259 -9.00 33.74 -26.15
C GLU A 259 -9.36 34.11 -27.60
N TRP A 260 -9.14 33.17 -28.53
CA TRP A 260 -9.54 33.25 -29.93
C TRP A 260 -11.05 33.23 -30.15
N ASP A 261 -11.81 32.45 -29.37
CA ASP A 261 -13.27 32.40 -29.48
C ASP A 261 -13.90 33.67 -28.89
N ALA A 262 -13.28 34.25 -27.85
CA ALA A 262 -13.68 35.55 -27.31
C ALA A 262 -13.37 36.69 -28.29
N ALA A 263 -12.18 36.70 -28.90
CA ALA A 263 -11.80 37.69 -29.91
C ALA A 263 -12.62 37.58 -31.20
N LEU A 264 -13.00 36.37 -31.62
CA LEU A 264 -13.88 36.15 -32.77
C LEU A 264 -15.32 36.60 -32.46
N ALA A 265 -15.79 36.40 -31.23
CA ALA A 265 -17.08 36.91 -30.79
C ALA A 265 -17.11 38.45 -30.77
N ASP A 266 -16.05 39.11 -30.30
CA ASP A 266 -15.93 40.57 -30.34
C ASP A 266 -15.82 41.11 -31.77
N LEU A 267 -15.11 40.42 -32.67
CA LEU A 267 -15.01 40.81 -34.08
C LEU A 267 -16.34 40.64 -34.83
N ILE A 268 -17.16 39.66 -34.45
CA ILE A 268 -18.50 39.44 -35.01
C ILE A 268 -19.52 40.40 -34.38
N ALA A 269 -19.31 40.83 -33.13
CA ALA A 269 -20.17 41.78 -32.43
C ALA A 269 -19.88 43.26 -32.74
N GLY A 270 -18.70 43.57 -33.30
CA GLY A 270 -18.31 44.92 -33.72
C GLY A 270 -18.87 45.30 -35.09
N ASP A 271 -20.01 46.01 -35.10
CA ASP A 271 -20.61 46.59 -36.30
C ASP A 271 -19.77 47.78 -36.81
N LEU A 272 -19.59 47.83 -38.14
CA LEU A 272 -18.85 48.87 -38.88
C LEU A 272 -19.70 50.13 -39.03
N ASP A 273 -19.28 51.26 -38.45
CA ASP A 273 -19.86 52.57 -38.80
C ASP A 273 -18.76 53.54 -39.30
N PRO A 274 -18.86 54.08 -40.53
CA PRO A 274 -17.87 55.01 -41.09
C PRO A 274 -18.29 56.49 -40.93
N HIS A 275 -17.30 57.32 -40.56
CA HIS A 275 -17.24 58.81 -40.63
C HIS A 275 -17.96 59.62 -39.54
N VAL A 276 -17.20 60.42 -38.76
CA VAL A 276 -16.96 61.87 -38.98
C VAL A 276 -15.88 62.39 -38.00
N SER A 277 -15.05 63.30 -38.51
CA SER A 277 -13.87 63.97 -37.93
C SER A 277 -14.12 64.92 -36.75
N GLY A 278 -13.07 65.13 -35.92
CA GLY A 278 -12.90 66.35 -35.11
C GLY A 278 -12.00 66.17 -33.87
N ALA A 279 -10.73 66.58 -33.96
CA ALA A 279 -9.76 66.69 -32.84
C ALA A 279 -9.99 68.00 -32.01
N PRO A 280 -9.19 68.37 -30.96
CA PRO A 280 -8.15 67.66 -30.20
C PRO A 280 -8.21 67.85 -28.64
N ASP A 281 -7.24 67.22 -27.95
CA ASP A 281 -6.64 67.55 -26.62
C ASP A 281 -7.49 67.64 -25.33
N ARG A 282 -7.13 66.79 -24.35
CA ARG A 282 -6.65 67.25 -23.04
C ARG A 282 -6.07 66.11 -22.19
N ASP A 283 -4.80 66.30 -21.82
CA ASP A 283 -4.12 65.70 -20.67
C ASP A 283 -4.96 65.76 -19.39
N LEU A 284 -4.84 64.75 -18.52
CA LEU A 284 -4.71 64.88 -17.05
C LEU A 284 -4.40 63.48 -16.45
N ASP A 285 -3.22 63.33 -15.84
CA ASP A 285 -2.86 62.24 -14.90
C ASP A 285 -3.53 62.47 -13.49
N PRO A 286 -3.17 61.77 -12.38
CA PRO A 286 -3.89 60.61 -11.84
C PRO A 286 -4.24 60.75 -10.33
N ILE A 287 -5.33 60.17 -9.79
CA ILE A 287 -5.47 60.01 -8.31
C ILE A 287 -6.20 58.71 -7.91
N PRO A 288 -5.68 57.94 -6.93
CA PRO A 288 -6.25 56.69 -6.43
C PRO A 288 -7.21 56.86 -5.24
N GLY A 289 -8.13 55.89 -5.09
CA GLY A 289 -8.79 55.57 -3.83
C GLY A 289 -10.20 56.14 -3.63
N ALA A 290 -11.21 55.27 -3.76
CA ALA A 290 -12.46 55.37 -3.01
C ALA A 290 -13.15 53.99 -2.98
N ASP A 291 -13.29 53.47 -1.76
CA ASP A 291 -14.15 52.36 -1.37
C ASP A 291 -15.65 52.70 -1.56
N LEU A 292 -16.49 51.68 -1.32
CA LEU A 292 -17.96 51.60 -1.33
C LEU A 292 -18.48 51.17 -2.71
N GLY A 293 -19.07 49.99 -2.91
CA GLY A 293 -19.97 49.24 -2.04
C GLY A 293 -21.24 48.96 -2.85
N GLY A 294 -21.45 47.72 -3.26
CA GLY A 294 -22.61 47.33 -4.07
C GLY A 294 -22.86 45.82 -4.02
N LEU A 295 -23.73 45.42 -3.10
CA LEU A 295 -24.23 44.07 -2.89
C LEU A 295 -25.24 43.66 -3.98
N GLY A 296 -25.23 42.37 -4.35
CA GLY A 296 -26.36 41.67 -4.97
C GLY A 296 -25.90 40.41 -5.69
N GLY A 297 -26.36 39.19 -5.41
CA GLY A 297 -27.32 38.67 -4.45
C GLY A 297 -27.17 37.14 -4.45
N VAL A 298 -27.43 36.50 -3.31
CA VAL A 298 -27.35 35.04 -3.11
C VAL A 298 -28.68 34.41 -3.52
N ALA A 299 -28.63 33.34 -4.33
CA ALA A 299 -29.76 32.44 -4.57
C ALA A 299 -29.38 31.02 -4.09
N VAL A 300 -30.11 30.56 -3.07
CA VAL A 300 -30.09 29.18 -2.55
C VAL A 300 -31.18 28.40 -3.28
N ALA A 301 -30.84 27.23 -3.82
CA ALA A 301 -31.79 26.22 -4.25
C ALA A 301 -31.32 24.83 -3.79
N ASP A 302 -32.29 24.04 -3.33
CA ASP A 302 -32.18 22.83 -2.49
C ASP A 302 -31.37 21.64 -3.04
N PRO A 303 -30.90 20.74 -2.16
CA PRO A 303 -30.13 19.55 -2.53
C PRO A 303 -30.96 18.53 -3.33
N PRO A 304 -30.42 17.91 -4.40
CA PRO A 304 -31.05 16.75 -5.01
C PRO A 304 -31.01 15.54 -4.05
N PRO A 305 -32.01 14.64 -4.10
CA PRO A 305 -32.08 13.47 -3.23
C PRO A 305 -30.88 12.53 -3.45
N PRO A 306 -30.51 11.71 -2.45
CA PRO A 306 -29.34 10.83 -2.55
C PRO A 306 -29.47 9.87 -3.73
N VAL A 307 -28.56 10.00 -4.69
CA VAL A 307 -28.42 9.06 -5.80
C VAL A 307 -27.74 7.80 -5.27
N ASP A 308 -28.48 6.70 -5.30
CA ASP A 308 -28.03 5.34 -5.03
C ASP A 308 -26.76 5.04 -5.87
N PRO A 309 -25.62 4.59 -5.28
CA PRO A 309 -24.37 4.38 -6.01
C PRO A 309 -24.37 3.07 -6.80
N THR A 310 -25.43 2.81 -7.56
CA THR A 310 -25.46 1.70 -8.50
C THR A 310 -25.33 2.25 -9.91
N PRO A 311 -24.19 2.04 -10.60
CA PRO A 311 -24.04 2.50 -11.97
C PRO A 311 -25.15 1.89 -12.83
N PRO A 312 -25.76 2.65 -13.76
CA PRO A 312 -26.75 2.09 -14.67
C PRO A 312 -26.08 0.95 -15.44
N LYS A 313 -26.67 -0.26 -15.37
CA LYS A 313 -26.30 -1.38 -16.23
C LYS A 313 -26.37 -0.87 -17.66
N GLN A 314 -25.21 -0.69 -18.30
CA GLN A 314 -25.12 -0.41 -19.72
C GLN A 314 -25.97 -1.48 -20.43
N ALA A 315 -27.10 -1.06 -21.00
CA ALA A 315 -27.89 -1.90 -21.87
C ALA A 315 -26.95 -2.35 -23.00
N THR A 316 -26.64 -3.64 -23.01
CA THR A 316 -25.82 -4.24 -24.04
C THR A 316 -26.59 -4.06 -25.34
N ARG A 317 -26.09 -3.18 -26.23
CA ARG A 317 -26.71 -2.95 -27.54
C ARG A 317 -27.01 -4.31 -28.16
N ALA A 318 -28.30 -4.63 -28.29
CA ALA A 318 -28.74 -5.90 -28.83
C ALA A 318 -28.21 -6.02 -30.26
N ARG A 319 -27.27 -6.95 -30.49
CA ARG A 319 -26.74 -7.20 -31.83
C ARG A 319 -27.90 -7.65 -32.71
N THR A 320 -28.06 -7.00 -33.86
CA THR A 320 -29.08 -7.40 -34.84
C THR A 320 -28.77 -8.81 -35.36
N ALA A 321 -29.80 -9.57 -35.75
CA ALA A 321 -29.64 -10.96 -36.21
C ALA A 321 -28.60 -11.09 -37.35
N LYS A 322 -28.55 -10.12 -38.26
CA LYS A 322 -27.56 -10.03 -39.35
C LYS A 322 -26.12 -9.93 -38.84
N GLN A 323 -25.88 -9.15 -37.78
CA GLN A 323 -24.54 -9.01 -37.17
C GLN A 323 -24.10 -10.29 -36.46
N VAL A 324 -25.03 -10.98 -35.80
CA VAL A 324 -24.76 -12.26 -35.13
C VAL A 324 -24.41 -13.33 -36.16
N ARG A 325 -25.15 -13.43 -37.27
CA ARG A 325 -24.86 -14.36 -38.37
C ARG A 325 -23.48 -14.09 -39.00
N ALA A 326 -23.17 -12.83 -39.31
CA ALA A 326 -21.86 -12.46 -39.85
C ALA A 326 -20.70 -12.79 -38.88
N ALA A 327 -20.92 -12.65 -37.57
CA ALA A 327 -19.95 -13.04 -36.57
C ALA A 327 -19.77 -14.57 -36.49
N ALA A 328 -20.86 -15.33 -36.59
CA ALA A 328 -20.83 -16.79 -36.62
C ALA A 328 -20.04 -17.34 -37.83
N LEU A 329 -20.27 -16.80 -39.04
CA LEU A 329 -19.53 -17.17 -40.25
C LEU A 329 -18.03 -16.91 -40.12
N ARG A 330 -17.62 -15.76 -39.56
CA ARG A 330 -16.20 -15.45 -39.31
C ARG A 330 -15.57 -16.43 -38.33
N LEU A 331 -16.28 -16.79 -37.26
CA LEU A 331 -15.80 -17.76 -36.28
C LEU A 331 -15.63 -19.15 -36.89
N ALA A 332 -16.59 -19.59 -37.72
CA ALA A 332 -16.52 -20.88 -38.38
C ALA A 332 -15.37 -20.96 -39.40
N ARG A 333 -15.15 -19.91 -40.21
CA ARG A 333 -14.00 -19.83 -41.12
C ARG A 333 -12.67 -19.85 -40.37
N LYS A 334 -12.58 -19.16 -39.23
CA LYS A 334 -11.37 -19.16 -38.39
C LYS A 334 -11.09 -20.53 -37.76
N ASN A 335 -12.14 -21.28 -37.42
CA ASN A 335 -12.01 -22.57 -36.77
C ASN A 335 -11.66 -23.70 -37.76
N GLY A 336 -11.95 -23.52 -39.05
CA GLY A 336 -11.60 -24.46 -40.13
C GLY A 336 -12.27 -25.85 -40.03
N LYS A 337 -13.25 -26.00 -39.13
CA LYS A 337 -14.07 -27.21 -38.91
C LYS A 337 -15.52 -26.81 -38.63
N PRO A 338 -16.49 -27.71 -38.83
CA PRO A 338 -17.88 -27.48 -38.43
C PRO A 338 -17.97 -26.99 -36.98
N VAL A 339 -18.73 -25.92 -36.75
CA VAL A 339 -18.85 -25.31 -35.42
C VAL A 339 -19.96 -26.01 -34.63
N SER A 340 -19.82 -26.08 -33.30
CA SER A 340 -20.85 -26.62 -32.41
C SER A 340 -21.76 -25.49 -31.89
N ALA A 341 -23.01 -25.84 -31.54
CA ALA A 341 -23.97 -24.88 -30.97
C ALA A 341 -23.46 -24.31 -29.63
N GLU A 342 -22.80 -25.12 -28.81
CA GLU A 342 -22.19 -24.68 -27.55
C GLU A 342 -21.04 -23.69 -27.76
N PHE A 343 -20.23 -23.89 -28.81
CA PHE A 343 -19.17 -22.96 -29.18
C PHE A 343 -19.74 -21.60 -29.58
N LEU A 344 -20.75 -21.58 -30.47
CA LEU A 344 -21.41 -20.33 -30.89
C LEU A 344 -22.15 -19.65 -29.73
N ARG A 345 -22.79 -20.42 -28.83
CA ARG A 345 -23.44 -19.92 -27.62
C ARG A 345 -22.45 -19.16 -26.74
N ARG A 346 -21.31 -19.77 -26.45
CA ARG A 346 -20.28 -19.20 -25.58
C ARG A 346 -19.64 -17.95 -26.17
N GLU A 347 -19.25 -18.00 -27.45
CA GLU A 347 -18.54 -16.90 -28.11
C GLU A 347 -19.45 -15.71 -28.46
N LEU A 348 -20.70 -15.97 -28.88
CA LEU A 348 -21.65 -14.93 -29.30
C LEU A 348 -22.60 -14.48 -28.18
N LYS A 349 -22.62 -15.19 -27.04
CA LYS A 349 -23.52 -14.95 -25.90
C LYS A 349 -24.99 -14.89 -26.32
N VAL A 350 -25.41 -15.84 -27.17
CA VAL A 350 -26.78 -15.95 -27.67
C VAL A 350 -27.54 -17.06 -26.96
N ALA A 351 -28.88 -17.03 -27.00
CA ALA A 351 -29.72 -18.08 -26.42
C ALA A 351 -29.46 -19.44 -27.10
N PRO A 352 -29.66 -20.58 -26.40
CA PRO A 352 -29.41 -21.92 -26.93
C PRO A 352 -30.08 -22.21 -28.27
N ASP A 353 -31.35 -21.82 -28.44
CA ASP A 353 -32.10 -22.10 -29.68
C ASP A 353 -31.57 -21.29 -30.87
N LYS A 354 -31.19 -20.03 -30.64
CA LYS A 354 -30.51 -19.20 -31.65
C LYS A 354 -29.14 -19.77 -32.01
N ALA A 355 -28.42 -20.35 -31.06
CA ALA A 355 -27.13 -20.97 -31.32
C ALA A 355 -27.26 -22.25 -32.17
N ARG A 356 -28.33 -23.03 -31.99
CA ARG A 356 -28.64 -24.22 -32.82
C ARG A 356 -29.00 -23.82 -34.25
N ALA A 357 -29.91 -22.86 -34.43
CA ALA A 357 -30.26 -22.35 -35.76
C ALA A 357 -29.03 -21.79 -36.49
N LEU A 358 -28.20 -20.99 -35.81
CA LEU A 358 -26.96 -20.46 -36.39
C LEU A 358 -25.94 -21.55 -36.74
N ARG A 359 -25.86 -22.62 -35.94
CA ARG A 359 -24.99 -23.76 -36.23
C ARG A 359 -25.41 -24.41 -37.54
N ASP A 360 -26.71 -24.67 -37.69
CA ASP A 360 -27.25 -25.38 -38.85
C ASP A 360 -27.06 -24.54 -40.11
N ASP A 361 -27.45 -23.25 -40.08
CA ASP A 361 -27.24 -22.31 -41.18
C ASP A 361 -25.77 -22.21 -41.60
N VAL A 362 -24.86 -22.03 -40.64
CA VAL A 362 -23.42 -21.81 -40.92
C VAL A 362 -22.74 -23.09 -41.39
N ASN A 363 -23.09 -24.25 -40.83
CA ASN A 363 -22.49 -25.52 -41.24
C ASN A 363 -23.02 -25.97 -42.60
N THR A 364 -24.31 -25.77 -42.90
CA THR A 364 -24.85 -26.03 -44.24
C THR A 364 -24.20 -25.15 -45.30
N GLU A 365 -23.93 -23.87 -44.99
CA GLU A 365 -23.31 -22.94 -45.93
C GLU A 365 -21.81 -23.20 -46.17
N LEU A 366 -21.05 -23.55 -45.13
CA LEU A 366 -19.58 -23.70 -45.22
C LEU A 366 -19.09 -25.14 -45.40
N TYR A 367 -19.90 -26.12 -45.01
CA TYR A 367 -19.57 -27.55 -45.05
C TYR A 367 -20.76 -28.34 -45.61
N PRO A 368 -21.20 -28.10 -46.85
CA PRO A 368 -22.21 -28.94 -47.47
C PRO A 368 -21.65 -30.37 -47.54
N ASN A 369 -22.37 -31.33 -46.97
CA ASN A 369 -22.00 -32.74 -47.14
C ASN A 369 -22.08 -33.06 -48.65
N PRO A 370 -21.03 -33.64 -49.26
CA PRO A 370 -21.07 -34.10 -50.64
C PRO A 370 -22.03 -35.26 -50.85
#